data_AF-A0A0F9F392-F1
#
_entry.id   AF-A0A0F9F392-F1
#
_cell.length_a   1.000
_cell.length_b   1.000
_cell.length_c   1.000
_cell.angle_alpha   90.00
_cell.angle_beta   90.00
_cell.angle_gamma   90.00
#
_symmetry.space_group_name_H-M   'P 1'
#
loop_
_entity.id
_entity.type
_entity.pdbx_description
1 polymer ?
#
loop_
_entity_poly.entity_id
_entity_poly.type
_entity_poly.pdbx_seq_one_letter_code
_entity_poly.pdbx_strand_id
1 'polypeptide(L)' 'GAALAVGGDRSGGQEIAIRSILDFYQQNQIHPVSGGAFGANLGASLWSRDLGKVGVEKDEEGLRTIRKVIKKLAEYKVQH' A
#
# COMPACT_ATOMS: atom_id res chain seq x y z
N GLY A 1 3.07 -8.28 -7.73
CA GLY A 1 3.34 -7.95 -6.32
C GLY A 1 2.53 -6.76 -5.90
N ALA A 2 2.28 -6.60 -4.60
CA ALA A 2 1.68 -5.40 -4.02
C ALA A 2 2.59 -4.87 -2.90
N ALA A 3 2.48 -3.59 -2.56
CA ALA A 3 3.31 -2.94 -1.56
C ALA A 3 2.45 -2.11 -0.59
N LEU A 4 2.90 -2.04 0.66
CA LEU A 4 2.32 -1.21 1.71
C LEU A 4 3.43 -0.66 2.60
N ALA A 5 3.18 0.48 3.23
CA ALA A 5 4.09 1.07 4.21
C ALA A 5 3.31 1.71 5.35
N VAL A 6 3.89 1.67 6.55
CA VAL A 6 3.34 2.28 7.76
C VAL A 6 4.26 3.42 8.18
N GLY A 7 3.70 4.60 8.44
CA GLY A 7 4.44 5.77 8.93
C GLY A 7 3.90 6.28 10.27
N GLY A 8 4.73 7.07 10.96
CA GLY A 8 4.35 7.82 12.16
C GLY A 8 3.27 8.87 11.86
N ASP A 9 3.44 9.58 10.74
CA ASP A 9 2.51 10.58 10.19
C ASP A 9 1.66 10.03 9.05
N ARG A 10 0.58 10.73 8.67
CA ARG A 10 -0.31 10.34 7.56
C ARG A 10 0.43 10.30 6.21
N SER A 11 1.36 11.24 6.00
CA SER A 11 2.12 11.41 4.76
C SER A 11 3.58 11.70 5.08
N GLY A 12 4.20 10.79 5.84
CA GLY A 12 5.55 10.91 6.39
C GLY A 12 6.61 10.09 5.65
N GLY A 13 6.38 9.73 4.39
CA GLY A 13 7.32 8.98 3.56
C GLY A 13 6.85 7.61 3.10
N GLN A 14 5.61 7.21 3.43
CA GLN A 14 5.02 5.95 2.99
C GLN A 14 5.04 5.81 1.45
N GLU A 15 4.68 6.86 0.72
CA GLU A 15 4.65 6.85 -0.75
C GLU A 15 6.05 6.60 -1.34
N ILE A 16 7.09 7.17 -0.73
CA ILE A 16 8.49 6.99 -1.16
C ILE A 16 8.95 5.57 -0.83
N ALA A 17 8.65 5.07 0.37
CA ALA A 17 8.98 3.69 0.75
C ALA A 17 8.30 2.66 -0.16
N ILE A 18 7.01 2.89 -0.47
CA ILE A 18 6.27 2.07 -1.44
C ILE A 18 6.96 2.14 -2.81
N ARG A 19 7.35 3.34 -3.28
CA ARG A 19 8.04 3.48 -4.57
C ARG A 19 9.33 2.67 -4.64
N SER A 20 10.15 2.67 -3.58
CA SER A 20 11.36 1.86 -3.53
C SER A 20 11.08 0.35 -3.65
N ILE A 21 10.00 -0.14 -3.04
CA ILE A 21 9.55 -1.53 -3.22
C ILE A 21 9.13 -1.79 -4.68
N LEU A 22 8.42 -0.85 -5.31
CA LEU A 22 8.01 -0.99 -6.70
C LEU A 22 9.20 -0.95 -7.67
N ASP A 23 10.22 -0.15 -7.39
CA ASP A 23 11.46 -0.13 -8.17
C ASP A 23 12.17 -1.49 -8.09
N PHE A 24 12.21 -2.11 -6.89
CA PHE A 24 12.68 -3.49 -6.72
C PHE A 24 11.84 -4.50 -7.53
N TYR A 25 10.51 -4.38 -7.52
CA TYR A 25 9.65 -5.24 -8.34
C TYR A 25 9.95 -5.10 -9.84
N GLN A 26 10.13 -3.87 -10.32
CA GLN A 26 10.47 -3.61 -11.72
C GLN A 26 11.83 -4.24 -12.09
N GLN A 27 12.84 -4.15 -11.22
CA GLN A 27 14.14 -4.77 -11.44
C GLN A 27 14.07 -6.31 -11.50
N ASN A 28 13.13 -6.93 -10.79
CA ASN A 28 13.00 -8.37 -10.66
C ASN A 28 11.87 -8.97 -11.51
N GLN A 29 11.39 -8.24 -12.52
CA GLN A 29 10.31 -8.69 -13.42
C GLN A 29 9.00 -9.06 -12.69
N ILE A 30 8.77 -8.49 -11.51
CA ILE A 30 7.53 -8.66 -10.76
C ILE A 30 6.55 -7.58 -11.24
N HIS A 31 5.39 -7.97 -11.77
CA HIS A 31 4.36 -7.02 -12.16
C HIS A 31 3.72 -6.36 -10.93
N PRO A 32 3.85 -5.03 -10.72
CA PRO A 32 3.26 -4.36 -9.57
C PRO A 32 1.76 -4.11 -9.76
N VAL A 33 0.97 -4.31 -8.70
CA VAL A 33 -0.47 -4.02 -8.67
C VAL A 33 -0.74 -3.03 -7.54
N SER A 34 -1.39 -1.91 -7.87
CA SER A 34 -1.84 -0.90 -6.89
C SER A 34 -3.35 -0.98 -6.64
N GLY A 35 -3.84 -0.20 -5.68
CA GLY A 35 -5.28 -0.11 -5.38
C GLY A 35 -6.03 0.91 -6.24
N GLY A 36 -5.35 1.56 -7.19
CA GLY A 36 -5.91 2.58 -8.08
C GLY A 36 -6.03 3.97 -7.45
N ALA A 37 -6.62 4.90 -8.21
CA ALA A 37 -6.79 6.31 -7.83
C ALA A 37 -7.50 6.49 -6.48
N PHE A 38 -7.29 7.65 -5.83
CA PHE A 38 -7.89 8.04 -4.55
C PHE A 38 -7.38 7.22 -3.35
N GLY A 39 -6.12 7.48 -2.96
CA GLY A 39 -5.54 6.99 -1.71
C GLY A 39 -4.78 5.68 -1.78
N ALA A 40 -4.79 4.96 -2.92
CA ALA A 40 -4.06 3.69 -3.07
C ALA A 40 -3.23 3.61 -4.36
N ASN A 41 -2.72 4.78 -4.80
CA ASN A 41 -2.19 4.99 -6.15
C ASN A 41 -1.00 4.09 -6.48
N LEU A 42 -0.04 3.97 -5.56
CA LEU A 42 1.15 3.12 -5.67
C LEU A 42 1.06 1.85 -4.82
N GLY A 43 0.22 1.87 -3.79
CA GLY A 43 0.12 0.84 -2.75
C GLY A 43 -0.72 1.34 -1.60
N ALA A 44 -0.66 0.69 -0.44
CA ALA A 44 -1.40 1.12 0.75
C ALA A 44 -0.49 1.87 1.75
N SER A 45 -0.81 3.13 2.03
CA SER A 45 -0.17 3.93 3.08
C SER A 45 -1.00 3.84 4.38
N LEU A 46 -0.36 3.46 5.49
CA LEU A 46 -1.00 3.37 6.80
C LEU A 46 -0.39 4.39 7.78
N TRP A 47 -1.21 4.86 8.71
CA TRP A 47 -0.85 5.83 9.73
C TRP A 47 -0.88 5.21 11.12
N SER A 48 0.29 5.07 11.73
CA SER A 48 0.42 4.54 13.09
C SER A 48 0.21 5.58 14.19
N ARG A 49 0.25 6.88 13.88
CA ARG A 49 0.20 7.97 14.88
C ARG A 49 1.24 7.81 15.99
N ASP A 50 2.36 7.14 15.69
CA ASP A 50 3.39 6.73 16.65
C ASP A 50 2.87 5.81 17.78
N LEU A 51 1.71 5.19 17.59
CA LEU A 51 1.09 4.22 18.52
C LEU A 51 1.26 2.77 18.05
N GLY A 52 2.13 2.54 17.07
CA GLY A 52 2.39 1.23 16.49
C GLY A 52 1.11 0.53 16.01
N LYS A 53 0.93 -0.73 16.42
CA LYS A 53 -0.22 -1.56 16.03
C LYS A 53 -1.57 -0.89 16.35
N VAL A 54 -1.71 -0.31 17.54
CA VAL A 54 -2.98 0.27 18.00
C VAL A 54 -3.40 1.46 17.13
N GLY A 55 -2.43 2.27 16.68
CA GLY A 55 -2.73 3.39 15.79
C GLY A 55 -3.13 2.92 14.39
N VAL A 56 -2.45 1.91 13.86
CA VAL A 56 -2.78 1.29 12.58
C VAL A 56 -4.19 0.68 12.60
N GLU A 57 -4.57 -0.02 13.66
CA GLU A 57 -5.92 -0.59 13.80
C GLU A 57 -7.02 0.47 13.79
N LYS A 58 -6.70 1.71 14.21
CA LYS A 58 -7.62 2.85 14.21
C LYS A 58 -7.57 3.67 12.91
N ASP A 59 -6.70 3.32 11.95
CA ASP A 59 -6.58 4.02 10.67
C ASP A 59 -7.57 3.47 9.64
N GLU A 60 -8.82 3.89 9.74
CA GLU A 60 -9.89 3.46 8.81
C GLU A 60 -9.54 3.72 7.33
N GLU A 61 -8.88 4.85 7.06
CA GLU A 61 -8.43 5.23 5.72
C GLU A 61 -7.34 4.27 5.22
N GLY A 62 -6.29 4.01 6.01
CA GLY A 62 -5.24 3.05 5.65
C GLY A 62 -5.78 1.64 5.47
N LEU A 63 -6.69 1.20 6.33
CA LEU A 63 -7.36 -0.09 6.17
C LEU A 63 -8.23 -0.14 4.91
N ARG A 64 -8.88 0.97 4.52
CA ARG A 64 -9.60 1.07 3.25
C ARG A 64 -8.66 0.93 2.05
N THR A 65 -7.48 1.54 2.08
CA THR A 65 -6.52 1.47 0.97
C THR A 65 -5.95 0.05 0.82
N ILE A 66 -5.70 -0.67 1.92
CA ILE A 66 -5.35 -2.10 1.89
C ILE A 66 -6.43 -2.91 1.15
N ARG A 67 -7.71 -2.73 1.51
CA ARG A 67 -8.82 -3.45 0.87
C ARG A 67 -8.87 -3.20 -0.65
N LYS A 68 -8.59 -1.96 -1.09
CA LYS A 68 -8.51 -1.63 -2.52
C LYS A 68 -7.37 -2.37 -3.22
N VAL A 69 -6.18 -2.40 -2.61
CA VAL A 69 -5.01 -3.12 -3.14
C VAL A 69 -5.29 -4.62 -3.24
N ILE A 70 -5.82 -5.23 -2.18
CA ILE A 70 -6.15 -6.66 -2.16
C ILE A 70 -7.20 -6.99 -3.24
N LYS A 71 -8.25 -6.17 -3.37
CA LYS A 71 -9.26 -6.34 -4.41
C LYS A 71 -8.64 -6.34 -5.80
N LYS A 72 -7.78 -5.36 -6.10
CA LYS A 72 -7.09 -5.26 -7.40
C LYS A 72 -6.14 -6.43 -7.65
N LEU A 73 -5.41 -6.86 -6.63
CA LEU A 73 -4.54 -8.03 -6.72
C LEU A 73 -5.32 -9.31 -6.99
N ALA A 74 -6.49 -9.49 -6.38
CA ALA A 74 -7.37 -10.62 -6.62
C ALA A 74 -7.95 -10.59 -8.04
N GLU A 75 -8.43 -9.43 -8.51
CA GLU A 75 -8.91 -9.23 -9.88
C GLU A 75 -7.82 -9.59 -10.91
N TYR A 76 -6.59 -9.14 -10.68
CA TYR A 76 -5.46 -9.43 -11.58
C TYR A 76 -5.17 -10.94 -11.71
N LYS A 77 -5.21 -11.67 -10.59
CA LYS A 77 -5.00 -13.13 -10.56
C LYS A 77 -6.10 -13.95 -11.24
N VAL A 78 -7.30 -13.39 -11.40
CA VAL A 78 -8.38 -14.09 -12.15
C VAL A 78 -8.18 -13.95 -13.66
N GLN A 79 -7.41 -12.95 -14.10
CA GLN A 79 -7.22 -12.61 -15.51
C GLN A 79 -5.95 -13.21 -16.13
N HIS A 80 -5.04 -13.78 -15.32
CA HIS A 80 -3.73 -14.30 -15.72
C HIS A 80 -3.42 -15.56 -14.92
#